data_AF-A0A4R3TTK2-F1
#
_entry.id   AF-A0A4R3TTK2-F1
#
_cell.length_a   1.000
_cell.length_b   1.000
_cell.length_c   1.000
_cell.angle_alpha   90.00
_cell.angle_beta   90.00
_cell.angle_gamma   90.00
#
_symmetry.space_group_name_H-M   'P 1'
#
loop_
_entity.id
_entity.type
_entity.pdbx_description
1 polymer ?
#
loop_
_entity_poly.entity_id
_entity_poly.type
_entity_poly.pdbx_seq_one_letter_code
_entity_poly.pdbx_strand_id
1 'polypeptide(L)' 'MSKLSFAAIAFVVAYSGATAQSAETRGACKADYDKFCAGISPGGGIVACLNAKRDQLSATCKAALDSRKKK' A
#
# COMPACT_ATOMS: atom_id res chain seq x y z
N MET A 1 -49.93 21.03 -20.92
CA MET A 1 -48.89 19.99 -21.05
C MET A 1 -47.52 20.65 -21.11
N SER A 2 -46.98 21.09 -19.97
CA SER A 2 -45.59 21.58 -19.90
C SER A 2 -45.21 21.81 -18.44
N LYS A 3 -43.91 21.73 -18.18
CA LYS A 3 -43.19 22.01 -16.93
C LYS A 3 -43.04 20.78 -16.05
N LEU A 4 -41.87 20.15 -16.12
CA LEU A 4 -40.96 20.00 -15.00
C LEU A 4 -39.63 19.42 -15.54
N SER A 5 -38.83 20.31 -16.12
CA SER A 5 -37.38 20.14 -16.14
C SER A 5 -36.88 20.31 -14.71
N PHE A 6 -36.28 19.26 -14.14
CA PHE A 6 -35.34 19.33 -13.02
C PHE A 6 -34.18 18.42 -13.41
N ALA A 7 -33.19 18.95 -14.14
CA ALA A 7 -31.96 19.45 -13.53
C ALA A 7 -31.21 18.32 -12.79
N ALA A 8 -30.21 17.78 -13.49
CA ALA A 8 -28.96 17.27 -12.95
C ALA A 8 -28.90 17.01 -11.43
N ILE A 9 -29.13 15.76 -11.02
CA ILE A 9 -28.49 15.21 -9.81
C ILE A 9 -27.30 14.37 -10.27
N ALA A 10 -26.36 15.06 -10.93
CA ALA A 10 -24.97 14.67 -11.00
C ALA A 10 -24.30 15.29 -9.77
N PHE A 11 -24.48 14.71 -8.59
CA PHE A 11 -23.74 15.12 -7.40
C PHE A 11 -23.33 13.89 -6.60
N VAL A 12 -22.02 13.62 -6.69
CA VAL A 12 -21.17 12.93 -5.72
C VAL A 12 -21.30 11.41 -5.59
N VAL A 13 -20.94 10.67 -6.65
CA VAL A 13 -20.12 9.46 -6.45
C VAL A 13 -18.65 9.86 -6.58
N ALA A 14 -18.20 10.71 -5.65
CA ALA A 14 -16.77 10.94 -5.41
C ALA A 14 -16.20 9.87 -4.47
N TYR A 15 -16.61 8.61 -4.65
CA TYR A 15 -15.88 7.48 -4.08
C TYR A 15 -14.70 7.15 -5.00
N SER A 16 -13.84 8.14 -5.23
CA SER A 16 -12.47 7.93 -5.70
C SER A 16 -11.62 7.40 -4.54
N GLY A 17 -12.12 6.36 -3.86
CA GLY A 17 -11.28 5.50 -3.04
C GLY A 17 -10.39 4.73 -4.00
N ALA A 18 -9.27 5.35 -4.37
CA ALA A 18 -8.24 4.82 -5.22
C ALA A 18 -8.00 3.34 -4.90
N THR A 19 -8.34 2.50 -5.86
CA THR A 19 -7.80 1.15 -5.92
C THR A 19 -6.27 1.28 -5.97
N ALA A 20 -5.56 0.39 -5.27
CA ALA A 20 -4.13 0.07 -5.42
C ALA A 20 -3.18 0.25 -4.21
N GLN A 21 -3.63 0.35 -2.95
CA GLN A 21 -2.71 0.19 -1.81
C GLN A 21 -2.47 -1.29 -1.42
N SER A 22 -2.37 -2.21 -2.38
CA SER A 22 -2.11 -3.63 -2.10
C SER A 22 -0.86 -4.17 -2.79
N ALA A 23 -0.46 -3.58 -3.93
CA ALA A 23 0.79 -3.91 -4.62
C ALA A 23 1.99 -3.17 -3.99
N GLU A 24 1.73 -2.07 -3.30
CA GLU A 24 2.77 -1.19 -2.78
C GLU A 24 3.53 -1.81 -1.61
N THR A 25 2.98 -2.76 -0.86
CA THR A 25 3.67 -3.31 0.33
C THR A 25 5.01 -3.98 0.01
N ARG A 26 5.12 -4.61 -1.16
CA ARG A 26 6.37 -5.21 -1.65
C ARG A 26 7.29 -4.17 -2.28
N GLY A 27 6.72 -3.16 -2.95
CA GLY A 27 7.48 -2.03 -3.53
C GLY A 27 8.06 -1.10 -2.47
N ALA A 28 7.29 -0.78 -1.43
CA ALA A 28 7.64 0.07 -0.29
C ALA A 28 8.88 -0.43 0.44
N CYS A 29 9.03 -1.74 0.58
CA CYS A 29 10.19 -2.36 1.20
C CYS A 29 11.31 -2.72 0.23
N LYS A 30 11.15 -2.46 -1.09
CA LYS A 30 12.15 -2.89 -2.08
C LYS A 30 13.48 -2.18 -1.91
N ALA A 31 13.46 -0.87 -1.64
CA ALA A 31 14.68 -0.09 -1.40
C ALA A 31 15.41 -0.54 -0.12
N ASP A 32 14.67 -0.77 0.96
CA ASP A 32 15.23 -1.27 2.21
C ASP A 32 15.75 -2.71 2.06
N TYR A 33 15.04 -3.55 1.31
CA TYR A 33 15.50 -4.88 0.97
C TYR A 33 16.83 -4.83 0.22
N ASP A 34 16.95 -4.00 -0.81
CA ASP A 34 18.18 -3.89 -1.61
C ASP A 34 19.36 -3.40 -0.75
N LYS A 35 19.08 -2.54 0.23
CA LYS A 35 20.09 -1.97 1.13
C LYS A 35 20.52 -2.91 2.25
N PHE A 36 19.58 -3.65 2.85
CA PHE A 36 19.83 -4.40 4.09
C PHE A 36 19.72 -5.92 3.95
N CYS A 37 19.05 -6.40 2.91
CA CYS A 37 18.66 -7.80 2.72
C CYS A 37 18.96 -8.31 1.30
N ALA A 38 19.81 -7.63 0.53
CA ALA A 38 20.21 -8.07 -0.80
C ALA A 38 20.83 -9.47 -0.73
N GLY A 39 20.38 -10.36 -1.61
CA GLY A 39 20.83 -11.77 -1.66
C GLY A 39 19.99 -12.75 -0.83
N ILE A 40 18.94 -12.29 -0.12
CA ILE A 40 18.01 -13.19 0.55
C ILE A 40 17.02 -13.77 -0.47
N SER A 41 16.92 -15.10 -0.50
CA SER A 41 16.00 -15.79 -1.42
C SER A 41 14.54 -15.34 -1.26
N PRO A 42 13.81 -15.12 -2.37
CA PRO A 42 12.43 -14.69 -2.35
C PRO A 42 11.53 -15.73 -1.65
N GLY A 43 10.59 -15.24 -0.85
CA GLY A 43 9.70 -16.07 -0.03
C GLY A 43 9.66 -15.56 1.41
N GLY A 44 9.91 -16.45 2.37
CA GLY A 44 9.89 -16.13 3.81
C GLY A 44 11.14 -15.41 4.33
N GLY A 45 12.29 -15.61 3.69
CA GLY A 45 13.56 -15.03 4.14
C GLY A 45 13.56 -13.50 4.12
N ILE A 46 12.95 -12.91 3.09
CA ILE A 46 12.91 -11.44 2.91
C ILE A 46 12.15 -10.78 4.07
N VAL A 47 10.99 -11.33 4.43
CA VAL A 47 10.18 -10.79 5.52
C VAL A 47 10.88 -10.96 6.87
N ALA A 48 11.56 -12.09 7.10
CA ALA A 48 12.36 -12.30 8.30
C ALA A 48 13.52 -11.30 8.40
N CYS A 49 14.26 -11.07 7.31
CA CYS A 49 15.35 -10.10 7.27
C CYS A 49 14.86 -8.67 7.54
N LEU A 50 13.79 -8.25 6.87
CA LEU A 50 13.17 -6.95 7.13
C LEU A 50 12.68 -6.84 8.59
N ASN A 51 12.11 -7.91 9.16
CA ASN A 51 11.72 -7.92 10.57
C ASN A 51 12.91 -7.84 11.55
N ALA A 52 14.08 -8.39 11.19
CA ALA A 52 15.29 -8.25 11.99
C ALA A 52 15.90 -6.83 11.89
N LYS A 53 15.60 -6.10 10.81
CA LYS A 53 16.14 -4.76 10.52
C LYS A 53 15.11 -3.65 10.71
N ARG A 54 13.97 -3.90 11.37
CA ARG A 54 12.84 -2.94 11.43
C ARG A 54 13.21 -1.54 11.84
N ASP A 55 14.13 -1.37 12.77
CA ASP A 55 14.56 -0.04 13.23
C ASP A 55 15.29 0.75 12.15
N GLN A 56 15.98 0.06 11.24
CA GLN A 56 16.78 0.62 10.16
C GLN A 56 16.00 0.82 8.85
N LEU A 57 14.79 0.27 8.75
CA LEU A 57 13.94 0.43 7.57
C LEU A 57 13.38 1.85 7.45
N SER A 58 13.04 2.24 6.23
CA SER A 58 12.25 3.44 5.96
C SER A 58 10.89 3.41 6.67
N ALA A 59 10.36 4.58 7.01
CA ALA A 59 9.03 4.71 7.60
C ALA A 59 7.95 4.05 6.73
N THR A 60 8.09 4.17 5.40
CA THR A 60 7.21 3.56 4.40
C THR A 60 7.22 2.03 4.50
N CYS A 61 8.39 1.40 4.60
CA CYS A 61 8.48 -0.04 4.75
C CYS A 61 7.99 -0.52 6.12
N LYS A 62 8.27 0.22 7.20
CA LYS A 62 7.72 -0.09 8.53
C LYS A 62 6.19 -0.11 8.51
N ALA A 63 5.56 0.93 7.95
CA ALA A 63 4.12 1.03 7.80
C ALA A 63 3.56 -0.11 6.93
N ALA A 64 4.22 -0.41 5.80
CA ALA A 64 3.86 -1.51 4.92
C ALA A 64 3.89 -2.88 5.64
N LEU A 65 4.92 -3.14 6.44
CA LEU A 65 5.03 -4.37 7.22
C LEU A 65 4.01 -4.45 8.37
N ASP A 66 3.61 -3.32 8.94
CA ASP A 66 2.59 -3.26 10.00
C ASP A 66 1.19 -3.55 9.43
N SER A 67 0.89 -2.97 8.27
CA SER A 67 -0.33 -3.23 7.50
C SER A 67 -0.47 -4.70 7.07
N ARG A 68 0.65 -5.43 6.92
CA ARG A 68 0.65 -6.88 6.66
C ARG A 68 0.28 -7.74 7.87
N LYS A 69 0.66 -7.33 9.09
CA LYS A 69 0.35 -8.09 10.32
C LYS A 69 -1.14 -8.06 10.68
N LYS A 70 -1.89 -7.10 10.14
CA LYS A 70 -3.33 -6.91 10.41
C LYS A 70 -4.27 -7.80 9.58
N LYS A 71 -3.76 -8.74 8.79
CA LYS A 71 -4.58 -9.66 7.99
C LYS A 71 -4.50 -11.08 8.50
#